data_AF-A0A7S4FIL9-F1
#
_entry.id   AF-A0A7S4FIL9-F1
#
_cell.length_a   1.000
_cell.length_b   1.000
_cell.length_c   1.000
_cell.angle_alpha   90.00
_cell.angle_beta   90.00
_cell.angle_gamma   90.00
#
_symmetry.space_group_name_H-M   'P 1'
#
loop_
_entity.id
_entity.type
_entity.pdbx_description
1 polymer ?
#
loop_
_entity_poly.entity_id
_entity_poly.type
_entity_poly.pdbx_seq_one_letter_code
_entity_poly.pdbx_strand_id
1 'polypeptide(L)'
;MAPENANPATLYHLTGKGDTQPTILGEITKVGLSFAEEHSAWVIGVWLEGSGDEPSVTEAVEPDTEFVQKDNDKLVFTSGWTNGNGPKELRRFCISWRDAAQRDQLWQRLQVLQGRAPPPVTERTSPVKRVPSVEEPGP
;
A
#
# COMPACT_ATOMS: atom_id res chain seq x y z
N MET A 1 18.31 -15.25 -14.61
CA MET A 1 16.91 -14.82 -14.83
C MET A 1 16.12 -15.26 -13.62
N ALA A 2 15.87 -14.34 -12.69
CA ALA A 2 14.92 -14.53 -11.59
C ALA A 2 13.72 -13.61 -11.90
N PRO A 3 12.47 -14.03 -11.70
CA PRO A 3 11.35 -13.10 -11.74
C PRO A 3 11.43 -12.23 -10.49
N GLU A 4 12.08 -11.07 -10.59
CA GLU A 4 12.11 -10.09 -9.52
C GLU A 4 10.71 -9.48 -9.35
N ASN A 5 10.10 -9.72 -8.18
CA ASN A 5 8.85 -9.12 -7.69
C ASN A 5 7.55 -9.48 -8.42
N ALA A 6 7.29 -10.78 -8.64
CA ALA A 6 5.91 -11.24 -8.71
C ALA A 6 5.31 -11.23 -7.30
N ASN A 7 4.69 -10.12 -6.88
CA ASN A 7 3.85 -10.14 -5.68
C ASN A 7 2.37 -10.11 -6.09
N PRO A 8 1.74 -11.28 -6.29
CA PRO A 8 0.34 -11.39 -6.69
C PRO A 8 -0.57 -11.01 -5.52
N ALA A 9 -0.65 -9.71 -5.24
CA ALA A 9 -1.77 -9.14 -4.52
C ALA A 9 -2.95 -9.06 -5.50
N THR A 10 -4.17 -9.24 -5.02
CA THR A 10 -5.36 -9.18 -5.88
C THR A 10 -6.14 -7.93 -5.54
N LEU A 11 -6.58 -7.20 -6.58
CA LEU A 11 -7.48 -6.07 -6.42
C LEU A 11 -8.93 -6.54 -6.56
N TYR A 12 -9.75 -6.12 -5.60
CA TYR A 12 -11.17 -6.37 -5.60
C TYR A 12 -11.95 -5.06 -5.61
N HIS A 13 -13.08 -5.04 -6.31
CA HIS A 13 -14.14 -4.07 -6.13
C HIS A 13 -15.17 -4.63 -5.16
N LEU A 14 -15.46 -3.89 -4.07
CA LEU A 14 -16.46 -4.26 -3.09
C LEU A 14 -17.81 -3.64 -3.49
N THR A 15 -18.72 -4.46 -3.99
CA THR A 15 -20.08 -4.01 -4.35
C THR A 15 -21.04 -4.12 -3.17
N GLY A 16 -21.80 -3.04 -2.90
CA GLY A 16 -22.86 -3.03 -1.88
C GLY A 16 -22.46 -2.59 -0.46
N LYS A 17 -23.47 -2.33 0.40
CA LYS A 17 -23.28 -2.09 1.84
C LYS A 17 -23.03 -3.42 2.54
N GLY A 18 -21.77 -3.84 2.59
CA GLY A 18 -21.34 -5.06 3.26
C GLY A 18 -20.63 -5.97 2.27
N ASP A 19 -19.46 -6.45 2.69
CA ASP A 19 -18.46 -7.25 1.98
C ASP A 19 -18.96 -8.58 1.36
N THR A 20 -20.26 -8.76 1.08
CA THR A 20 -20.85 -10.07 0.79
C THR A 20 -20.45 -10.65 -0.55
N GLN A 21 -20.03 -9.83 -1.54
CA GLN A 21 -19.50 -10.32 -2.83
C GLN A 21 -18.43 -9.36 -3.41
N PRO A 22 -17.14 -9.56 -3.08
CA PRO A 22 -16.05 -8.87 -3.75
C PRO A 22 -15.93 -9.36 -5.20
N THR A 23 -15.85 -8.43 -6.15
CA THR A 23 -15.56 -8.74 -7.56
C THR A 23 -14.06 -8.60 -7.80
N ILE A 24 -13.41 -9.65 -8.30
CA ILE A 24 -11.99 -9.58 -8.67
C ILE A 24 -11.85 -8.66 -9.89
N LEU A 25 -10.98 -7.65 -9.77
CA LEU A 25 -10.61 -6.77 -10.88
C LEU A 25 -9.35 -7.25 -11.60
N GLY A 26 -8.43 -7.88 -10.89
CA GLY A 26 -7.22 -8.46 -11.47
C GLY A 26 -6.08 -8.63 -10.47
N GLU A 27 -4.99 -9.20 -10.96
CA GLU A 27 -3.74 -9.33 -10.22
C GLU A 27 -2.96 -8.02 -10.29
N ILE A 28 -2.45 -7.60 -9.13
CA ILE A 28 -1.65 -6.40 -8.95
C ILE A 28 -0.19 -6.74 -9.22
N THR A 29 0.46 -5.95 -10.05
CA THR A 29 1.90 -6.03 -10.31
C THR A 29 2.67 -5.07 -9.41
N LYS A 30 2.05 -3.95 -9.01
CA LYS A 30 2.68 -2.92 -8.19
C LYS A 30 1.64 -2.11 -7.41
N VAL A 31 1.98 -1.79 -6.17
CA VAL A 31 1.33 -0.72 -5.39
C VAL A 31 2.40 0.30 -5.03
N GLY A 32 2.12 1.58 -5.28
CA GLY A 32 3.10 2.65 -5.11
C GLY A 32 2.49 3.91 -4.51
N LEU A 33 3.36 4.75 -3.95
CA LEU A 33 3.03 6.10 -3.54
C LEU A 33 3.81 7.07 -4.44
N SER A 34 3.14 8.09 -4.95
CA SER A 34 3.75 9.13 -5.78
C SER A 34 3.15 10.48 -5.42
N PHE A 35 3.89 11.57 -5.61
CA PHE A 35 3.36 12.91 -5.44
C PHE A 35 2.74 13.39 -6.77
N ALA A 36 1.46 13.75 -6.75
CA ALA A 36 0.77 14.31 -7.91
C ALA A 36 0.79 15.85 -7.81
N GLU A 37 1.60 16.49 -8.66
CA GLU A 37 1.79 17.95 -8.62
C GLU A 37 0.50 18.71 -8.93
N GLU A 38 -0.34 18.20 -9.84
CA GLU A 38 -1.62 18.81 -10.22
C GLU A 38 -2.55 19.04 -9.01
N HIS A 39 -2.51 18.13 -8.04
CA HIS A 39 -3.33 18.19 -6.83
C HIS A 39 -2.53 18.57 -5.59
N SER A 40 -1.21 18.79 -5.72
CA SER A 40 -0.30 19.01 -4.59
C SER A 40 -0.47 17.99 -3.46
N ALA A 41 -0.75 16.74 -3.83
CA ALA A 41 -1.11 15.68 -2.91
C ALA A 41 -0.32 14.40 -3.19
N TRP A 42 -0.06 13.62 -2.14
CA TRP A 42 0.39 12.25 -2.31
C TRP A 42 -0.76 11.39 -2.81
N VAL A 43 -0.49 10.47 -3.72
CA VAL A 43 -1.46 9.51 -4.23
C VAL A 43 -0.94 8.10 -4.03
N ILE A 44 -1.83 7.18 -3.69
CA ILE A 44 -1.60 5.75 -3.84
C ILE A 44 -2.01 5.36 -5.26
N GLY A 45 -1.16 4.59 -5.94
CA GLY A 45 -1.45 3.99 -7.23
C GLY A 45 -1.41 2.47 -7.14
N VAL A 46 -2.33 1.81 -7.85
CA VAL A 46 -2.40 0.36 -8.00
C VAL A 46 -2.32 0.01 -9.48
N TRP A 47 -1.33 -0.78 -9.86
CA TRP A 47 -1.13 -1.26 -11.22
C TRP A 47 -1.56 -2.71 -11.31
N LEU A 48 -2.53 -2.98 -12.18
CA LEU A 48 -2.92 -4.33 -12.57
C LEU A 48 -2.06 -4.83 -13.74
N GLU A 49 -1.95 -6.15 -13.86
CA GLU A 49 -1.36 -6.77 -15.04
C GLU A 49 -1.99 -6.22 -16.33
N GLY A 50 -1.15 -5.77 -17.27
CA GLY A 50 -1.58 -5.16 -18.53
C GLY A 50 -1.85 -3.64 -18.50
N SER A 51 -1.69 -2.96 -17.36
CA SER A 51 -1.95 -1.51 -17.25
C SER A 51 -0.83 -0.62 -17.80
N GLY A 52 0.33 -1.19 -18.13
CA GLY A 52 1.49 -0.41 -18.58
C GLY A 52 2.09 0.43 -17.46
N ASP A 53 2.48 1.67 -17.79
CA ASP A 53 3.15 2.59 -16.86
C ASP A 53 2.18 3.36 -15.96
N GLU A 54 0.90 3.42 -16.32
CA GLU A 54 -0.10 4.17 -15.57
C GLU A 54 -0.88 3.27 -14.59
N PRO A 55 -1.21 3.79 -13.40
CA PRO A 55 -1.97 3.04 -12.41
C PRO A 55 -3.40 2.80 -12.90
N SER A 56 -3.95 1.60 -12.67
CA SER A 56 -5.35 1.28 -12.99
C SER A 56 -6.31 1.98 -12.03
N VAL A 57 -5.90 2.13 -10.77
CA VAL A 57 -6.64 2.81 -9.70
C VAL A 57 -5.69 3.75 -8.96
N THR A 58 -6.15 4.97 -8.69
CA THR A 58 -5.43 5.94 -7.87
C THR A 58 -6.32 6.46 -6.76
N GLU A 59 -5.74 6.94 -5.67
CA GLU A 59 -6.48 7.68 -4.65
C GLU A 59 -5.58 8.68 -3.95
N ALA A 60 -6.11 9.86 -3.63
CA ALA A 60 -5.37 10.84 -2.85
C ALA A 60 -5.17 10.35 -1.41
N VAL A 61 -4.01 10.63 -0.84
CA VAL A 61 -3.66 10.31 0.54
C VAL A 61 -3.84 11.58 1.36
N GLU A 62 -5.10 11.93 1.60
CA GLU A 62 -5.48 13.10 2.39
C GLU A 62 -5.84 12.67 3.83
N PRO A 63 -5.81 13.60 4.81
CA PRO A 63 -6.15 13.26 6.20
C PRO A 63 -7.54 12.64 6.40
N ASP A 64 -8.49 13.01 5.53
CA ASP A 64 -9.89 12.57 5.51
C ASP A 64 -10.13 11.33 4.62
N THR A 65 -9.17 10.91 3.80
CA THR A 65 -9.26 9.65 3.05
C THR A 65 -9.35 8.46 4.02
N GLU A 66 -10.37 7.62 3.86
CA GLU A 66 -10.55 6.44 4.70
C GLU A 66 -9.76 5.24 4.13
N PHE A 67 -8.59 4.97 4.69
CA PHE A 67 -7.90 3.69 4.55
C PHE A 67 -8.19 2.81 5.77
N VAL A 68 -8.61 1.56 5.53
CA VAL A 68 -8.94 0.59 6.57
C VAL A 68 -8.08 -0.65 6.39
N GLN A 69 -7.26 -0.94 7.39
CA GLN A 69 -6.60 -2.23 7.53
C GLN A 69 -7.64 -3.26 8.00
N LYS A 70 -8.02 -4.19 7.14
CA LYS A 70 -8.80 -5.39 7.52
C LYS A 70 -7.85 -6.58 7.63
N ASP A 71 -8.34 -7.69 8.21
CA ASP A 71 -7.71 -9.03 8.31
C ASP A 71 -6.26 -9.03 7.83
N ASN A 72 -5.26 -9.11 8.73
CA ASN A 72 -3.79 -9.00 8.61
C ASN A 72 -3.05 -8.94 7.24
N ASP A 73 -3.69 -9.17 6.12
CA ASP A 73 -3.25 -9.09 4.74
C ASP A 73 -4.07 -8.12 3.85
N LYS A 74 -5.07 -7.38 4.36
CA LYS A 74 -5.94 -6.53 3.53
C LYS A 74 -5.87 -5.03 3.83
N LEU A 75 -6.10 -4.23 2.78
CA LEU A 75 -6.31 -2.77 2.84
C LEU A 75 -7.55 -2.42 2.01
N VAL A 76 -8.48 -1.71 2.62
CA VAL A 76 -9.70 -1.22 1.97
C VAL A 76 -9.63 0.30 1.88
N PHE A 77 -9.99 0.85 0.73
CA PHE A 77 -10.12 2.29 0.54
C PHE A 77 -11.20 2.59 -0.49
N THR A 78 -11.72 3.82 -0.46
CA THR A 78 -12.66 4.29 -1.47
C THR A 78 -11.90 5.16 -2.46
N SER A 79 -12.15 4.99 -3.75
CA SER A 79 -11.58 5.84 -4.79
C SER A 79 -12.61 6.25 -5.82
N GLY A 80 -12.57 7.53 -6.19
CA GLY A 80 -13.30 8.07 -7.34
C GLY A 80 -12.47 8.11 -8.63
N TRP A 81 -11.22 7.63 -8.57
CA TRP A 81 -10.21 7.77 -9.60
C TRP A 81 -9.82 6.40 -10.15
N THR A 82 -10.51 5.99 -11.20
CA THR A 82 -10.11 4.86 -12.04
C THR A 82 -9.68 5.40 -13.40
N ASN A 83 -8.59 4.88 -13.98
CA ASN A 83 -8.09 5.29 -15.30
C ASN A 83 -9.03 4.92 -16.48
N GLY A 84 -10.28 4.57 -16.22
CA GLY A 84 -11.32 4.43 -17.23
C GLY A 84 -11.98 5.76 -17.54
N ASN A 85 -12.33 6.00 -18.81
CA ASN A 85 -13.15 7.12 -19.29
C ASN A 85 -14.62 7.10 -18.77
N GLY A 86 -14.88 6.43 -17.64
CA GLY A 86 -16.19 6.35 -17.02
C GLY A 86 -16.45 7.52 -16.07
N PRO A 87 -17.70 7.68 -15.61
CA PRO A 87 -18.02 8.66 -14.58
C PRO A 87 -17.18 8.42 -13.32
N LYS A 88 -16.71 9.50 -12.69
CA LYS A 88 -16.01 9.47 -11.41
C LYS A 88 -16.99 9.06 -10.30
N GLU A 89 -17.24 7.76 -10.19
CA GLU A 89 -18.04 7.18 -9.13
C GLU A 89 -17.13 6.71 -8.01
N LEU A 90 -17.46 7.09 -6.77
CA LEU A 90 -16.78 6.59 -5.59
C LEU A 90 -17.03 5.08 -5.48
N ARG A 91 -15.96 4.30 -5.66
CA ARG A 91 -15.97 2.84 -5.57
C ARG A 91 -15.08 2.39 -4.43
N ARG A 92 -15.48 1.33 -3.74
CA ARG A 92 -14.70 0.77 -2.64
C ARG A 92 -13.82 -0.36 -3.18
N PHE A 93 -12.52 -0.25 -2.97
CA PHE A 93 -11.51 -1.20 -3.39
C PHE A 93 -10.91 -1.93 -2.20
N CYS A 94 -10.52 -3.18 -2.41
CA CYS A 94 -9.75 -3.96 -1.46
C CYS A 94 -8.51 -4.50 -2.16
N ILE A 95 -7.35 -4.26 -1.56
CA ILE A 95 -6.11 -4.94 -1.92
C ILE A 95 -5.91 -6.07 -0.91
N SER A 96 -5.76 -7.30 -1.39
CA SER A 96 -5.38 -8.45 -0.57
C SER A 96 -3.97 -8.85 -0.96
N TRP A 97 -3.01 -8.75 -0.04
CA TRP A 97 -1.64 -9.19 -0.26
C TRP A 97 -1.47 -10.66 0.13
N ARG A 98 -0.52 -11.36 -0.50
CA ARG A 98 -0.06 -12.65 0.04
C ARG A 98 0.93 -12.51 1.18
N ASP A 99 1.62 -11.37 1.23
CA ASP A 99 2.62 -11.03 2.25
C ASP A 99 2.17 -9.80 3.04
N ALA A 100 1.84 -10.04 4.32
CA ALA A 100 1.41 -9.00 5.25
C ALA A 100 2.47 -7.93 5.50
N ALA A 101 3.77 -8.25 5.36
CA ALA A 101 4.85 -7.29 5.62
C ALA A 101 4.81 -6.11 4.63
N GLN A 102 4.47 -6.38 3.36
CA GLN A 102 4.35 -5.33 2.34
C GLN A 102 3.13 -4.45 2.57
N ARG A 103 2.01 -5.04 2.99
CA ARG A 103 0.84 -4.30 3.45
C ARG A 103 1.22 -3.40 4.62
N ASP A 104 1.92 -3.93 5.63
CA ASP A 104 2.31 -3.17 6.82
C ASP A 104 3.21 -1.98 6.48
N GLN A 105 4.18 -2.17 5.59
CA GLN A 105 5.06 -1.10 5.14
C GLN A 105 4.28 0.02 4.43
N LEU A 106 3.34 -0.34 3.54
CA LEU A 106 2.48 0.65 2.87
C LEU A 106 1.57 1.35 3.89
N TRP A 107 0.96 0.60 4.80
CA TRP A 107 0.09 1.15 5.84
C TRP A 107 0.80 2.19 6.70
N GLN A 108 2.01 1.89 7.17
CA GLN A 108 2.82 2.84 7.95
C GLN A 108 3.09 4.14 7.17
N ARG A 109 3.41 4.04 5.88
CA ARG A 109 3.61 5.21 5.02
C ARG A 109 2.32 6.02 4.84
N LEU A 110 1.19 5.36 4.62
CA LEU A 110 -0.11 6.03 4.54
C LEU A 110 -0.42 6.79 5.83
N GLN A 111 -0.22 6.19 7.01
CA GLN A 111 -0.45 6.88 8.29
C GLN A 111 0.40 8.15 8.40
N VAL A 112 1.70 8.07 8.08
CA VAL A 112 2.61 9.24 8.09
C VAL A 112 2.13 10.32 7.14
N LEU A 113 1.74 9.96 5.91
CA LEU A 113 1.28 10.92 4.90
C LEU A 113 -0.06 11.56 5.27
N GLN A 114 -0.94 10.84 5.96
CA GLN A 114 -2.19 11.37 6.50
C GLN A 114 -2.01 12.22 7.77
N GLY A 115 -0.77 12.41 8.24
CA GLY A 115 -0.47 13.10 9.49
C GLY A 115 -0.95 12.34 10.74
N ARG A 116 -1.26 11.05 10.61
CA ARG A 116 -1.61 10.17 11.73
C ARG A 116 -0.32 9.69 12.38
N ALA A 117 -0.28 9.69 13.72
CA ALA A 117 0.89 9.21 14.45
C ALA A 117 1.20 7.76 14.01
N PRO A 118 2.46 7.43 13.68
CA PRO A 118 2.81 6.07 13.31
C PRO A 118 2.45 5.13 14.47
N PRO A 119 1.96 3.90 14.20
CA PRO A 119 1.75 2.93 15.26
C PRO A 119 3.07 2.76 16.04
N PRO A 120 3.03 2.57 17.37
CA PRO A 120 4.23 2.42 18.17
C PRO A 120 5.08 1.30 17.56
N VAL A 121 6.31 1.63 17.18
CA VAL A 121 7.28 0.66 16.70
C VAL A 121 7.45 -0.34 17.84
N THR A 122 6.87 -1.53 17.69
CA THR A 122 7.20 -2.64 18.57
C THR A 122 8.58 -3.07 18.12
N GLU A 123 9.61 -2.44 18.68
CA GLU A 123 10.98 -2.89 18.53
C GLU A 123 10.99 -4.35 18.99
N ARG A 124 11.04 -5.28 18.03
CA ARG A 124 11.51 -6.62 18.31
C ARG A 124 12.96 -6.42 18.74
N THR A 125 13.17 -6.31 20.04
CA THR A 125 14.47 -6.29 20.70
C THR A 125 15.19 -7.59 20.40
N SER A 126 15.82 -7.67 19.22
CA SER A 126 16.92 -8.58 19.00
C SER A 126 18.11 -8.00 19.78
N PRO A 127 18.68 -8.72 20.75
CA PRO A 127 19.78 -8.18 21.52
C PRO A 127 21.01 -8.05 20.59
N VAL A 128 21.34 -6.82 20.21
CA VAL A 128 22.63 -6.51 19.57
C VAL A 128 23.70 -6.81 20.61
N LYS A 129 24.38 -7.95 20.42
CA LYS A 129 25.53 -8.37 21.20
C LYS A 129 26.65 -7.36 20.92
N ARG A 130 26.84 -6.39 21.82
CA ARG A 130 27.99 -5.48 21.80
C ARG A 130 29.27 -6.32 21.86
N VAL A 131 30.06 -6.27 20.79
CA VAL A 131 31.47 -6.70 20.84
C VAL A 131 32.29 -5.56 21.46
N PRO A 132 33.16 -5.83 22.45
CA PRO A 132 34.04 -4.80 23.00
C PRO A 132 35.13 -4.44 22.00
N SER A 133 35.38 -3.14 21.83
CA SER A 133 36.55 -2.59 21.15
C SER A 133 37.82 -3.20 21.74
N VAL A 134 38.65 -3.80 20.89
CA VAL A 134 40.03 -4.12 21.22
C VAL A 134 40.91 -3.18 20.41
N GLU A 135 41.62 -2.35 21.18
CA GLU A 135 42.83 -1.58 20.90
C GLU A 135 43.54 -1.82 19.56
N GLU A 136 43.84 -0.70 18.88
CA GLU A 136 44.96 -0.58 17.95
C GLU A 136 46.27 -1.03 18.63
N PRO A 137 47.13 -1.77 17.92
CA PRO A 137 48.55 -1.72 18.17
C PRO A 137 49.26 -1.00 17.02
N GLY A 138 49.74 0.23 17.29
CA GLY A 138 50.96 0.75 16.65
C GLY A 138 52.20 0.06 17.27
N PRO A 139 53.42 0.21 16.72
CA PRO A 139 53.89 1.21 15.75
C PRO A 139 54.09 0.71 14.31
#